data_AF-A0A958D4B3-F1
#
_entry.id   AF-A0A958D4B3-F1
#
_cell.length_a   1.000
_cell.length_b   1.000
_cell.length_c   1.000
_cell.angle_alpha   90.00
_cell.angle_beta   90.00
_cell.angle_gamma   90.00
#
_symmetry.space_group_name_H-M   'P 1'
#
loop_
_entity.id
_entity.type
_entity.pdbx_description
1 polymer ?
#
loop_
_entity_poly.entity_id
_entity_poly.type
_entity_poly.pdbx_seq_one_letter_code
_entity_poly.pdbx_strand_id
1 'polypeptide(L)' 'MVWDSEAATFDDEIGHGLNDPQARHAWTELLRKWLPADAVTVLDAGCGTGSLSILLAGLGLTVTGIDVSPAMLDRARA' A
#
# COMPACT_ATOMS: atom_id res chain seq x y z
N MET A 1 13.48 14.01 5.42
CA MET A 1 13.15 14.28 3.99
C MET A 1 11.67 14.64 3.87
N VAL A 2 11.18 15.17 2.74
CA VAL A 2 9.76 15.62 2.59
C VAL A 2 8.77 14.53 3.01
N TRP A 3 9.00 13.29 2.57
CA TRP A 3 8.16 12.15 2.93
C TRP A 3 8.21 11.78 4.43
N ASP A 4 9.33 12.02 5.13
CA ASP A 4 9.36 11.77 6.57
C ASP A 4 8.46 12.74 7.33
N SER A 5 8.42 14.01 6.90
CA SER A 5 7.59 15.03 7.54
C SER A 5 6.10 14.83 7.29
N GLU A 6 5.74 14.15 6.21
CA GLU A 6 4.34 13.94 5.81
C GLU A 6 3.78 12.60 6.32
N ALA A 7 4.64 11.65 6.71
CA ALA A 7 4.24 10.28 7.11
C ALA A 7 3.17 10.22 8.22
N ALA A 8 3.10 11.23 9.10
CA ALA A 8 2.11 11.26 10.17
C ALA A 8 0.68 11.40 9.63
N THR A 9 0.48 12.25 8.62
CA THR A 9 -0.83 12.64 8.07
C THR A 9 -1.06 12.11 6.65
N PHE A 10 -0.12 11.35 6.10
CA PHE A 10 -0.15 10.90 4.71
C PHE A 10 -1.48 10.23 4.33
N ASP A 11 -2.01 9.37 5.20
CA ASP A 11 -3.26 8.63 4.95
C ASP A 11 -4.54 9.46 5.11
N ASP A 12 -4.43 10.68 5.65
CA ASP A 12 -5.57 11.61 5.81
C ASP A 12 -5.85 12.40 4.53
N GLU A 13 -4.89 12.42 3.59
CA GLU A 13 -5.05 13.08 2.31
C GLU A 13 -5.98 12.31 1.38
N ILE A 14 -6.75 13.05 0.57
CA ILE A 14 -7.74 12.46 -0.35
C ILE A 14 -7.02 11.59 -1.37
N GLY A 15 -7.39 10.31 -1.41
CA GLY A 15 -6.80 9.32 -2.31
C GLY A 15 -5.65 8.51 -1.70
N HIS A 16 -5.21 8.84 -0.49
CA HIS A 16 -4.24 8.07 0.28
C HIS A 16 -4.96 7.17 1.31
N GLY A 17 -4.21 6.30 2.00
CA GLY A 17 -4.76 5.39 3.02
C GLY A 17 -5.67 4.26 2.50
N LEU A 18 -6.23 4.42 1.29
CA LEU A 18 -7.35 3.64 0.77
C LEU A 18 -8.51 3.52 1.78
N ASN A 19 -8.73 4.56 2.60
CA ASN A 19 -9.74 4.56 3.66
C ASN A 19 -11.18 4.58 3.13
N ASP A 20 -11.40 5.17 1.96
CA ASP A 20 -12.68 5.12 1.24
C ASP A 20 -12.96 3.69 0.73
N PRO A 21 -14.08 3.06 1.13
CA PRO A 21 -14.43 1.72 0.68
C PRO A 21 -14.59 1.60 -0.83
N GLN A 22 -15.08 2.65 -1.51
CA GLN A 22 -15.29 2.61 -2.95
C GLN A 22 -13.94 2.61 -3.70
N ALA A 23 -13.03 3.51 -3.32
CA ALA A 23 -11.67 3.51 -3.83
C ALA A 23 -10.95 2.17 -3.55
N ARG A 24 -11.06 1.64 -2.33
CA ARG A 24 -10.47 0.34 -1.96
C ARG A 24 -11.00 -0.81 -2.84
N HIS A 25 -12.31 -0.85 -3.09
CA HIS A 25 -12.90 -1.85 -3.98
C HIS A 25 -12.41 -1.70 -5.42
N ALA A 26 -12.38 -0.48 -5.95
CA ALA A 26 -11.88 -0.21 -7.30
C ALA A 26 -10.41 -0.64 -7.47
N TRP A 27 -9.56 -0.35 -6.48
CA TRP A 27 -8.18 -0.82 -6.46
C TRP A 27 -8.08 -2.35 -6.41
N THR A 28 -8.92 -3.00 -5.61
CA THR A 28 -8.96 -4.47 -5.51
C THR A 28 -9.22 -5.12 -6.87
N GLU A 29 -10.24 -4.63 -7.58
CA GLU A 29 -10.61 -5.17 -8.90
C GLU A 29 -9.54 -4.87 -9.96
N LEU A 30 -8.92 -3.69 -9.91
CA LEU A 30 -7.81 -3.35 -10.79
C LEU A 30 -6.62 -4.28 -10.59
N LEU A 31 -6.21 -4.50 -9.34
CA LEU A 31 -5.10 -5.38 -9.00
C LEU A 31 -5.38 -6.82 -9.44
N ARG A 32 -6.58 -7.36 -9.18
CA ARG A 32 -6.96 -8.70 -9.63
C ARG A 32 -6.87 -8.89 -11.14
N LYS A 33 -7.16 -7.83 -11.90
CA LYS A 33 -7.07 -7.87 -13.37
C LYS A 33 -5.62 -7.87 -13.87
N TRP A 34 -4.70 -7.25 -13.13
CA TRP A 34 -3.31 -7.08 -13.55
C TRP A 34 -2.36 -8.11 -12.96
N LEU A 35 -2.70 -8.66 -11.80
CA LEU A 35 -1.92 -9.73 -11.18
C LEU A 35 -2.01 -10.99 -12.04
N PRO A 36 -0.87 -11.65 -12.33
CA PRO A 36 -0.89 -13.01 -12.87
C PRO A 36 -1.72 -13.93 -11.98
N ALA A 37 -2.44 -14.87 -12.60
CA ALA A 37 -3.31 -15.80 -11.88
C ALA A 37 -2.55 -16.72 -10.90
N ASP A 38 -1.26 -16.93 -11.14
CA ASP A 38 -0.33 -17.72 -10.34
C ASP A 38 0.61 -16.87 -9.47
N ALA A 39 0.35 -15.57 -9.33
CA ALA A 39 1.15 -14.71 -8.47
C ALA A 39 1.06 -15.16 -7.01
N VAL A 40 2.21 -15.35 -6.36
CA VAL A 40 2.31 -15.72 -4.94
C VAL A 40 3.03 -14.64 -4.14
N THR A 41 3.97 -13.93 -4.76
CA THR A 41 4.80 -12.91 -4.12
C THR A 41 4.78 -11.61 -4.90
N VAL A 42 4.79 -10.47 -4.23
CA VAL A 42 4.79 -9.14 -4.86
C VAL A 42 5.73 -8.17 -4.14
N LEU A 43 6.39 -7.30 -4.92
CA LEU A 43 7.15 -6.15 -4.42
C LEU A 43 6.29 -4.89 -4.57
N ASP A 44 6.04 -4.20 -3.46
CA ASP A 44 5.42 -2.88 -3.43
C ASP A 44 6.52 -1.81 -3.29
N ALA A 45 6.83 -1.13 -4.40
CA ALA A 45 7.95 -0.19 -4.48
C ALA A 45 7.48 1.26 -4.25
N GLY A 46 7.93 1.86 -3.16
CA GLY A 46 7.35 3.10 -2.64
C GLY A 46 6.08 2.82 -1.87
N CYS A 47 6.11 1.83 -0.96
CA CYS A 47 4.92 1.34 -0.28
C CYS A 47 4.27 2.36 0.66
N GLY A 48 4.97 3.47 0.96
CA GLY A 48 4.50 4.49 1.89
C GLY A 48 4.13 3.89 3.24
N THR A 49 2.95 4.26 3.74
CA THR A 49 2.32 3.73 4.96
C THR A 49 1.75 2.31 4.80
N GLY A 50 1.94 1.65 3.65
CA GLY A 50 1.58 0.25 3.44
C GLY A 50 0.13 -0.01 3.02
N SER A 51 -0.65 1.03 2.69
CA SER A 51 -2.07 0.90 2.33
C SER A 51 -2.33 -0.12 1.20
N LEU A 52 -1.53 -0.06 0.13
CA LEU A 52 -1.64 -1.00 -0.98
C LEU A 52 -1.06 -2.38 -0.64
N SER A 53 0.06 -2.41 0.10
CA SER A 53 0.66 -3.64 0.63
C SER A 53 -0.34 -4.46 1.45
N ILE A 54 -1.12 -3.83 2.34
CA ILE A 54 -2.16 -4.49 3.14
C ILE A 54 -3.25 -5.07 2.23
N LEU A 55 -3.66 -4.32 1.20
CA LEU A 55 -4.66 -4.80 0.26
C LEU A 55 -4.17 -6.03 -0.52
N LEU A 56 -2.93 -6.00 -1.02
CA LEU A 56 -2.29 -7.12 -1.72
C LEU A 56 -2.14 -8.35 -0.82
N ALA A 57 -1.77 -8.16 0.44
CA ALA A 57 -1.71 -9.25 1.42
C ALA A 57 -3.09 -9.86 1.69
N GLY A 58 -4.14 -9.03 1.74
CA GLY A 58 -5.53 -9.46 1.85
C GLY A 58 -6.03 -10.28 0.63
N LEU A 59 -5.36 -10.15 -0.51
CA LEU A 59 -5.58 -11.00 -1.70
C LEU A 59 -4.84 -12.34 -1.62
N GLY A 60 -4.10 -12.62 -0.54
CA GLY A 60 -3.36 -13.87 -0.34
C GLY A 60 -1.92 -13.84 -0.86
N LEU A 61 -1.41 -12.68 -1.28
CA LEU A 61 -0.03 -12.53 -1.73
C LEU A 61 0.93 -12.33 -0.55
N THR A 62 2.14 -12.87 -0.69
CA THR A 62 3.26 -12.51 0.18
C THR A 62 3.88 -11.21 -0.32
N VAL A 63 3.77 -10.15 0.48
CA VAL A 63 4.19 -8.80 0.08
C VAL A 63 5.51 -8.43 0.70
N THR A 64 6.45 -7.91 -0.11
CA THR A 64 7.61 -7.16 0.36
C THR A 64 7.41 -5.69 0.02
N GLY A 65 7.31 -4.83 1.03
CA GLY A 65 7.24 -3.37 0.83
C GLY A 65 8.61 -2.74 0.97
N ILE A 66 8.94 -1.78 0.09
CA ILE A 66 10.10 -0.92 0.23
C ILE A 66 9.68 0.54 0.13
N ASP A 67 10.30 1.39 0.95
CA ASP A 67 10.16 2.83 0.84
C ASP A 67 11.49 3.49 1.22
N VAL A 68 11.74 4.68 0.66
CA VAL A 68 12.93 5.46 0.95
C VAL A 68 12.81 6.21 2.28
N SER A 69 11.58 6.45 2.76
CA SER A 69 11.29 7.15 4.01
C SER A 69 11.21 6.15 5.17
N PRO A 70 12.12 6.25 6.17
CA PRO A 70 12.03 5.45 7.38
C PRO A 70 10.72 5.70 8.13
N ALA A 71 10.22 6.94 8.17
CA ALA A 71 8.99 7.26 8.88
C ALA A 71 7.75 6.62 8.21
N MET A 72 7.70 6.55 6.88
CA MET A 72 6.66 5.79 6.16
C MET A 72 6.72 4.31 6.51
N LEU A 73 7.92 3.72 6.52
CA LEU A 73 8.11 2.31 6.88
C LEU A 73 7.73 2.02 8.34
N ASP A 74 7.96 2.94 9.26
CA ASP A 74 7.54 2.80 10.65
C ASP A 74 6.00 2.79 10.76
N ARG A 75 5.31 3.62 9.97
CA ARG A 75 3.84 3.62 9.87
C ARG A 75 3.32 2.34 9.24
N ALA A 76 3.97 1.83 8.20
CA ALA A 76 3.58 0.61 7.49
C ALA A 76 3.70 -0.68 8.32
N ARG A 77 4.51 -0.66 9.39
CA ARG A 77 4.73 -1.81 10.29
C ARG A 77 3.86 -1.79 11.54
N ALA A 78 3.20 -0.66 11.84
CA ALA A 78 2.41 -0.45 13.05
C ALA A 78 1.02 -1.10 12.95
#